data_AF-A0A7K2W087-F1
#
_entry.id   AF-A0A7K2W087-F1
#
_cell.length_a   1.000
_cell.length_b   1.000
_cell.length_c   1.000
_cell.angle_alpha   90.00
_cell.angle_beta   90.00
_cell.angle_gamma   90.00
#
_symmetry.space_group_name_H-M   'P 1'
#
loop_
_entity.id
_entity.type
_entity.pdbx_description
1 polymer ?
#
loop_
_entity_poly.entity_id
_entity_poly.type
_entity_poly.pdbx_seq_one_letter_code
_entity_poly.pdbx_strand_id
1 'polypeptide(L)'
;WPETEHVRRAGVSSFGISGTNAHVILEQPTKVIQGTVVGASTAPESDVVEPAVVPWVLSAKTPEALLDQAARLLATVTEEPAPRP
;
A
#
# COMPACT_ATOMS: atom_id res chain seq x y z
N TRP A 1 -16.38 8.24 -0.17
CA TRP A 1 -17.24 7.42 0.70
C TRP A 1 -17.05 7.91 2.13
N PRO A 2 -18.11 8.23 2.88
CA PRO A 2 -17.99 8.82 4.22
C PRO A 2 -17.28 7.87 5.21
N GLU A 3 -16.49 8.39 6.14
CA GLU A 3 -15.99 7.61 7.28
C GLU A 3 -17.11 7.36 8.29
N THR A 4 -17.19 6.13 8.78
CA THR A 4 -18.15 5.70 9.79
C THR A 4 -17.41 4.86 10.83
N GLU A 5 -18.03 4.62 11.99
CA GLU A 5 -17.48 3.78 13.07
C GLU A 5 -17.36 2.28 12.70
N HIS A 6 -17.83 1.88 11.52
CA HIS A 6 -17.83 0.49 11.06
C HIS A 6 -16.82 0.27 9.95
N VAL A 7 -16.18 -0.91 9.96
CA VAL A 7 -15.32 -1.35 8.87
C VAL A 7 -16.12 -1.37 7.57
N ARG A 8 -15.60 -0.68 6.54
CA ARG A 8 -16.28 -0.61 5.25
C ARG A 8 -16.28 -1.97 4.58
N ARG A 9 -17.45 -2.37 4.05
CA ARG A 9 -17.62 -3.58 3.25
C ARG A 9 -18.24 -3.24 1.91
N ALA A 10 -17.81 -3.92 0.85
CA ALA A 10 -18.34 -3.78 -0.49
C ALA A 10 -18.61 -5.16 -1.09
N GLY A 11 -19.78 -5.32 -1.73
CA GLY A 11 -20.09 -6.51 -2.52
C GLY A 11 -19.72 -6.29 -3.99
N VAL A 12 -19.04 -7.27 -4.60
CA VAL A 12 -18.78 -7.33 -6.04
C VAL A 12 -19.48 -8.57 -6.59
N SER A 13 -20.41 -8.35 -7.53
CA SER A 13 -21.11 -9.42 -8.23
C SER A 13 -20.66 -9.48 -9.68
N SER A 14 -20.52 -10.70 -10.21
CA SER A 14 -20.31 -10.96 -11.62
C SER A 14 -21.34 -11.98 -12.11
N PHE A 15 -22.00 -11.67 -13.23
CA PHE A 15 -23.04 -12.48 -13.83
C PHE A 15 -22.62 -12.84 -15.26
N GLY A 16 -22.21 -14.08 -15.48
CA GLY A 16 -21.74 -14.56 -16.77
C GLY A 16 -22.90 -14.82 -17.73
N ILE A 17 -22.69 -14.50 -19.02
CA ILE A 17 -23.67 -14.77 -20.09
C ILE A 17 -24.02 -16.27 -20.22
N SER A 18 -23.12 -17.16 -19.81
CA SER A 18 -23.34 -18.61 -19.75
C SER A 18 -24.22 -19.06 -18.57
N GLY A 19 -24.56 -18.15 -17.65
CA GLY A 19 -25.30 -18.45 -16.42
C GLY A 19 -24.43 -18.71 -15.19
N THR A 20 -23.10 -18.70 -15.31
CA THR A 20 -22.20 -18.83 -14.15
C THR A 20 -22.06 -17.50 -13.43
N ASN A 21 -22.38 -17.49 -12.13
CA ASN A 21 -22.34 -16.28 -11.30
C ASN A 21 -21.30 -16.41 -10.19
N ALA A 22 -20.69 -15.30 -9.81
CA ALA A 22 -19.78 -15.21 -8.68
C ALA A 22 -20.07 -13.95 -7.85
N HIS A 23 -19.94 -14.04 -6.53
CA HIS A 23 -20.12 -12.92 -5.61
C HIS A 23 -19.00 -12.91 -4.58
N VAL A 24 -18.41 -11.74 -4.34
CA VAL A 24 -17.34 -11.54 -3.37
C VAL A 24 -17.69 -10.37 -2.46
N ILE A 25 -17.42 -10.53 -1.17
CA ILE A 25 -17.46 -9.44 -0.20
C ILE A 25 -16.02 -9.00 0.09
N LEU A 26 -15.73 -7.73 -0.13
CA LEU A 26 -14.48 -7.07 0.22
C LEU A 26 -14.67 -6.33 1.54
N GLU A 27 -13.73 -6.46 2.45
CA GLU A 27 -13.67 -5.71 3.71
C GLU A 27 -12.42 -4.82 3.72
N GLN A 28 -12.56 -3.60 4.24
CA GLN A 28 -11.44 -2.69 4.42
C GLN A 28 -10.38 -3.31 5.35
N PRO A 29 -9.08 -3.27 5.00
CA PRO A 29 -8.03 -3.80 5.86
C PRO A 29 -7.89 -2.98 7.15
N THR A 30 -7.42 -3.62 8.21
CA THR A 30 -7.05 -2.92 9.45
C THR A 30 -6.01 -1.84 9.16
N LYS A 31 -6.15 -0.67 9.80
CA LYS A 31 -5.22 0.44 9.62
C LYS A 31 -3.82 0.03 10.13
N VAL A 32 -2.85 0.06 9.23
CA VAL A 32 -1.42 -0.06 9.57
C VAL A 32 -0.83 1.33 9.61
N ILE A 33 -0.27 1.73 10.75
CA ILE A 33 0.49 2.97 10.90
C ILE A 33 1.94 2.57 11.13
N GLN A 34 2.84 3.02 10.26
CA GLN A 34 4.29 2.76 10.38
C GLN A 34 4.63 1.27 10.60
N GLY A 35 4.03 0.39 9.78
CA GLY A 35 4.26 -1.06 9.86
C GLY A 35 3.59 -1.76 11.04
N THR A 36 2.93 -1.04 11.94
CA THR A 36 2.20 -1.60 13.08
C THR A 36 0.70 -1.61 12.80
N VAL A 37 0.09 -2.78 12.94
CA VAL A 37 -1.37 -2.95 12.89
C VAL A 37 -1.96 -2.29 14.15
N VAL A 38 -2.71 -1.20 13.99
CA VAL A 38 -3.36 -0.53 15.13
C VAL A 38 -4.37 -1.51 15.74
N GLY A 39 -4.06 -2.03 16.93
CA GLY A 39 -4.83 -3.06 17.64
C GLY A 39 -4.06 -4.34 17.99
N ALA A 40 -2.86 -4.56 17.45
CA ALA A 40 -1.93 -5.57 17.95
C ALA A 40 -1.07 -4.97 19.09
N SER A 41 -0.88 -5.74 20.16
CA SER A 41 -0.16 -5.34 21.38
C SER A 41 1.11 -4.53 21.11
N THR A 42 1.22 -3.36 21.77
CA THR A 42 2.41 -2.49 21.81
C THR A 42 3.58 -3.23 22.46
N ALA A 43 4.49 -3.76 21.65
CA ALA A 43 5.87 -4.01 22.08
C ALA A 43 6.61 -2.65 22.15
N PRO A 44 7.56 -2.47 23.10
CA PRO A 44 8.28 -1.20 23.22
C PRO A 44 9.08 -0.93 21.94
N GLU A 45 8.93 0.30 21.42
CA GLU A 45 9.76 0.83 20.33
C GLU A 45 11.22 0.83 20.81
N SER A 46 12.04 0.00 20.19
CA SER A 46 13.49 0.10 20.31
C SER A 46 13.92 1.43 19.67
N ASP A 47 14.77 2.21 20.33
CA ASP A 47 15.38 3.43 19.79
C ASP A 47 16.28 3.09 18.58
N VAL A 48 15.68 2.96 17.39
CA VAL A 48 16.42 2.80 16.15
C VAL A 48 16.82 4.20 15.67
N VAL A 49 18.12 4.49 15.70
CA VAL A 49 18.66 5.70 15.09
C VAL A 49 18.57 5.57 13.57
N GLU A 50 17.62 6.27 12.96
CA GLU A 50 17.51 6.31 11.50
C GLU A 50 18.69 7.10 10.89
N PRO A 51 19.33 6.59 9.82
CA PRO A 51 20.40 7.32 9.15
C PRO A 51 19.83 8.56 8.44
N ALA A 52 20.59 9.66 8.44
CA ALA A 52 20.20 10.93 7.84
C ALA A 52 19.96 10.88 6.32
N VAL A 53 20.50 9.85 5.64
CA VAL A 53 20.30 9.57 4.22
C VAL A 53 20.07 8.08 4.05
N VAL A 54 18.99 7.70 3.37
CA VAL A 54 18.65 6.31 3.06
C VAL A 54 18.67 6.09 1.55
N PRO A 55 19.42 5.11 1.02
CA PRO A 55 19.50 4.87 -0.42
C PRO A 55 18.25 4.16 -0.94
N TRP A 56 17.72 4.64 -2.05
CA TRP A 56 16.67 3.95 -2.81
C TRP A 56 17.31 2.99 -3.80
N VAL A 57 17.09 1.69 -3.61
CA VAL A 57 17.61 0.66 -4.50
C VAL A 57 16.57 0.37 -5.59
N LEU A 58 16.96 0.57 -6.85
CA LEU A 58 16.13 0.29 -8.02
C LEU A 58 16.74 -0.83 -8.85
N SER A 59 15.87 -1.62 -9.49
CA SER A 59 16.28 -2.66 -10.43
C SER A 59 15.27 -2.81 -11.54
N ALA A 60 15.74 -3.26 -12.70
CA ALA A 60 14.90 -3.61 -13.83
C ALA A 60 15.62 -4.61 -14.75
N LYS A 61 14.87 -5.27 -15.62
CA LYS A 61 15.41 -6.26 -16.56
C LYS A 61 16.16 -5.64 -17.73
N THR A 62 15.91 -4.38 -18.05
CA THR A 62 16.59 -3.63 -19.12
C THR A 62 16.97 -2.23 -18.65
N PRO A 63 17.95 -1.56 -19.31
CA PRO A 63 18.33 -0.19 -18.98
C PRO A 63 17.16 0.81 -19.11
N GLU A 64 16.33 0.68 -20.13
CA GLU A 64 15.17 1.56 -20.37
C GLU A 64 14.15 1.42 -19.24
N ALA A 65 13.86 0.18 -18.83
CA ALA A 65 12.96 -0.09 -17.73
C ALA A 65 13.49 0.45 -16.39
N LEU A 66 14.82 0.55 -16.20
CA LEU A 66 15.40 1.15 -15.01
C LEU A 66 15.17 2.67 -14.97
N LEU A 67 15.32 3.34 -16.12
CA LEU A 67 15.01 4.77 -16.25
C LEU A 67 13.52 5.04 -15.98
N ASP A 68 12.64 4.17 -16.47
CA ASP A 68 11.21 4.26 -16.21
C ASP A 68 10.88 4.07 -14.72
N GLN A 69 11.57 3.17 -14.01
CA GLN A 69 11.41 3.02 -12.56
C GLN A 69 11.88 4.27 -11.81
N ALA A 70 13.00 4.86 -12.20
CA ALA A 70 13.51 6.09 -11.60
C ALA A 70 12.55 7.27 -11.82
N ALA A 71 11.99 7.40 -13.03
CA ALA A 71 11.00 8.43 -13.35
C ALA A 71 9.71 8.28 -12.53
N ARG A 72 9.20 7.04 -12.38
CA ARG A 72 8.04 6.76 -11.52
C ARG A 72 8.32 7.11 -10.06
N LEU A 73 9.48 6.70 -9.54
CA LEU A 73 9.87 7.02 -8.17
C LEU A 73 9.92 8.54 -7.97
N LEU A 74 10.55 9.26 -8.89
CA LEU A 74 10.67 10.71 -8.82
C LEU A 74 9.28 11.37 -8.78
N ALA A 75 8.36 10.95 -9.65
CA ALA A 75 6.99 11.47 -9.64
C ALA A 75 6.31 11.24 -8.28
N THR A 76 6.38 10.01 -7.74
CA THR A 76 5.77 9.66 -6.45
C THR A 76 6.31 10.51 -5.29
N VAL A 77 7.64 10.64 -5.16
CA VAL A 77 8.25 11.39 -4.04
C VAL A 77 8.01 12.90 -4.15
N THR A 78 7.74 13.40 -5.36
CA THR A 78 7.42 14.82 -5.56
C THR A 78 5.95 15.14 -5.29
N GLU A 79 5.03 14.20 -5.54
CA GLU A 79 3.60 14.38 -5.34
C GLU A 79 3.16 14.08 -3.90
N GLU A 80 3.79 13.10 -3.26
CA GLU A 80 3.53 12.71 -1.88
C GLU A 80 4.86 12.77 -1.11
N PRO A 81 5.00 13.61 -0.07
CA PRO A 81 6.26 13.77 0.66
C PRO A 81 6.56 12.65 1.68
N ALA A 82 5.71 11.62 1.76
CA ALA A 82 5.81 10.53 2.74
C ALA A 82 6.26 9.13 2.26
N PRO A 83 6.65 8.85 1.00
CA PRO A 83 7.25 7.58 0.67
C PRO A 83 8.67 7.57 1.22
N ARG A 84 8.90 6.72 2.23
CA ARG A 84 10.23 6.39 2.73
C ARG A 84 10.68 5.08 2.06
N PRO A 85 11.98 4.92 1.77
CA PRO A 85 12.51 3.63 1.32
C PRO A 85 12.38 2.54 2.40
#